data_AF-A0A316BB94-F1
#
_entry.id   AF-A0A316BB94-F1
#
_cell.length_a   1.000
_cell.length_b   1.000
_cell.length_c   1.000
_cell.angle_alpha   90.00
_cell.angle_beta   90.00
_cell.angle_gamma   90.00
#
_symmetry.space_group_name_H-M   'P 1'
#
loop_
_entity.id
_entity.type
_entity.pdbx_description
1 polymer ?
#
loop_
_entity_poly.entity_id
_entity_poly.type
_entity_poly.pdbx_seq_one_letter_code
_entity_poly.pdbx_strand_id
1 'polypeptide(L)'
;MEIKKNMTLAAAFRYRGKLKKLMSSMAGIVANNPIAVEVDEVDLRNEAFETKSLDGDVELLIRLHGLMETVTTAVDVANDGAHALINSINRCKDTIKLLADIRSRIVTTPLVKNEYDYEASKHQKIELVPLYTKKWADELKAVKREMNTIEETLNEYNAKAMVSFSVDEELDLLVESA
;
A
#
# COMPACT_ATOMS: atom_id res chain seq x y z
N MET A 1 21.48 -0.79 24.17
CA MET A 1 22.13 0.39 23.53
C MET A 1 21.29 0.75 22.32
N GLU A 2 20.93 2.02 22.11
CA GLU A 2 20.17 2.40 20.91
C GLU A 2 21.06 2.54 19.68
N ILE A 3 20.65 1.91 18.58
CA ILE A 3 21.25 2.02 17.25
C ILE A 3 20.25 2.68 16.29
N LYS A 4 20.78 3.47 15.35
CA LYS A 4 19.98 4.08 14.29
C LYS A 4 20.01 3.21 13.04
N LYS A 5 18.85 2.73 12.60
CA LYS A 5 18.72 1.98 11.35
C LYS A 5 18.26 2.89 10.22
N ASN A 6 18.90 2.70 9.06
CA ASN A 6 18.48 3.28 7.80
C ASN A 6 18.39 2.15 6.79
N MET A 7 17.21 1.95 6.20
CA MET A 7 17.01 0.87 5.23
C MET A 7 16.04 1.30 4.13
N THR A 8 16.05 0.60 3.01
CA THR A 8 15.08 0.85 1.94
C THR A 8 13.66 0.55 2.42
N LEU A 9 12.66 1.18 1.83
CA LEU A 9 11.25 0.92 2.15
C LEU A 9 10.90 -0.58 2.08
N ALA A 10 11.41 -1.29 1.08
CA ALA A 10 11.22 -2.74 0.94
C ALA A 10 11.87 -3.53 2.09
N ALA A 11 13.08 -3.15 2.53
CA ALA A 11 13.73 -3.77 3.67
C ALA A 11 12.98 -3.48 4.98
N ALA A 12 12.44 -2.28 5.14
CA ALA A 12 11.62 -1.92 6.29
C ALA A 12 10.32 -2.73 6.38
N PHE A 13 9.65 -2.98 5.25
CA PHE A 13 8.49 -3.89 5.24
C PHE A 13 8.87 -5.33 5.62
N ARG A 14 10.05 -5.83 5.20
CA ARG A 14 10.54 -7.15 5.62
C ARG A 14 10.85 -7.19 7.11
N TYR A 15 11.53 -6.16 7.63
CA TYR A 15 11.84 -6.02 9.06
C TYR A 15 10.56 -6.01 9.90
N ARG A 16 9.56 -5.20 9.50
CA ARG A 16 8.22 -5.19 10.12
C ARG A 16 7.56 -6.57 10.09
N GLY A 17 7.74 -7.32 9.00
CA GLY A 17 7.26 -8.70 8.86
C GLY A 17 7.91 -9.67 9.86
N LYS A 18 9.24 -9.60 10.02
CA LYS A 18 9.97 -10.39 11.03
C LYS A 18 9.50 -10.04 12.44
N LEU A 19 9.41 -8.74 12.75
CA LEU A 19 8.92 -8.25 14.05
C LEU A 19 7.50 -8.76 14.36
N LYS A 20 6.59 -8.73 13.38
CA LYS A 20 5.22 -9.26 13.55
C LYS A 20 5.23 -10.76 13.89
N LYS A 21 6.08 -11.54 13.22
CA LYS A 21 6.22 -12.98 13.50
C LYS A 21 6.74 -13.21 14.92
N LEU A 22 7.79 -12.50 15.30
CA LEU A 22 8.37 -12.58 16.64
C LEU A 22 7.34 -12.26 17.72
N MET A 23 6.60 -11.14 17.58
CA MET A 23 5.52 -10.77 18.49
C MET A 23 4.42 -11.84 18.57
N SER A 24 4.04 -12.45 17.44
CA SER A 24 3.01 -13.49 17.41
C SER A 24 3.47 -14.75 18.14
N SER A 25 4.73 -15.15 17.96
CA SER A 25 5.34 -16.26 18.69
C SER A 25 5.40 -15.99 20.19
N MET A 26 5.81 -14.78 20.59
CA MET A 26 5.87 -14.39 22.00
C MET A 26 4.50 -14.28 22.67
N ALA A 27 3.50 -13.72 21.98
CA ALA A 27 2.13 -13.69 22.47
C ALA A 27 1.59 -15.11 22.69
N GLY A 28 1.96 -16.06 21.82
CA GLY A 28 1.65 -17.48 22.00
C GLY A 28 2.31 -18.10 23.24
N ILE A 29 3.53 -17.71 23.57
CA ILE A 29 4.21 -18.16 24.80
C ILE A 29 3.51 -17.59 26.04
N VAL A 30 3.23 -16.28 26.06
CA VAL A 30 2.54 -15.61 27.17
C VAL A 30 1.14 -16.20 27.38
N ALA A 31 0.38 -16.47 26.32
CA ALA A 31 -0.97 -17.02 26.42
C ALA A 31 -1.02 -18.49 26.88
N ASN A 32 0.06 -19.26 26.65
CA ASN A 32 0.15 -20.68 27.02
C ASN A 32 0.89 -20.91 28.35
N ASN A 33 1.47 -19.86 28.95
CA ASN A 33 2.01 -19.94 30.29
C ASN A 33 0.83 -20.03 31.28
N PRO A 34 0.74 -21.09 32.09
CA PRO A 34 -0.26 -21.14 33.14
C PRO A 34 0.01 -19.97 34.07
N ILE A 35 -0.94 -19.03 34.15
CA ILE A 35 -0.96 -18.08 35.26
C ILE A 35 -0.99 -18.95 36.50
N ALA A 36 0.13 -19.03 37.22
CA ALA A 36 0.14 -19.56 38.56
C ALA A 36 -0.72 -18.61 39.38
N VAL A 37 -2.03 -18.84 39.35
CA VAL A 37 -2.93 -18.24 40.32
C VAL A 37 -2.40 -18.76 41.65
N GLU A 38 -1.90 -17.86 42.49
CA GLU A 38 -1.72 -18.12 43.91
C GLU A 38 -3.12 -18.43 44.48
N VAL A 39 -3.55 -19.67 44.28
CA VAL A 39 -4.61 -20.27 45.06
C VAL A 39 -3.88 -20.74 46.30
N ASP A 40 -4.11 -20.04 47.42
CA ASP A 40 -3.76 -20.51 48.74
C ASP A 40 -4.06 -22.01 48.85
N GLU A 41 -3.03 -22.77 49.19
CA GLU A 41 -3.08 -24.19 49.58
C GLU A 41 -3.31 -25.24 48.47
N VAL A 42 -2.32 -25.52 47.60
CA VAL A 42 -2.01 -26.91 47.23
C VAL A 42 -0.51 -27.08 46.94
N ASP A 43 0.12 -27.95 47.72
CA ASP A 43 1.48 -28.48 47.57
C ASP A 43 1.62 -29.22 46.22
N LEU A 44 1.93 -28.49 45.15
CA LEU A 44 2.30 -29.05 43.86
C LEU A 44 3.83 -29.06 43.74
N ARG A 45 4.41 -30.20 44.14
CA ARG A 45 5.72 -30.65 43.70
C ARG A 45 5.70 -30.89 42.19
N ASN A 46 5.68 -29.81 41.42
CA ASN A 46 6.10 -29.85 40.03
C ASN A 46 7.51 -29.29 39.99
N GLU A 47 8.41 -30.17 39.60
CA GLU A 47 9.82 -29.90 39.36
C GLU A 47 9.99 -28.61 38.57
N ALA A 48 11.00 -27.84 38.98
CA ALA A 48 11.40 -26.57 38.42
C ALA A 48 11.44 -26.61 36.88
N PHE A 49 10.35 -26.19 36.25
CA PHE A 49 10.48 -25.52 34.97
C PHE A 49 11.18 -24.21 35.28
N GLU A 50 12.41 -24.09 34.77
CA GLU A 50 13.20 -22.87 34.83
C GLU A 50 12.30 -21.69 34.47
N THR A 51 11.94 -20.91 35.49
CA THR A 51 11.24 -19.65 35.40
C THR A 51 12.12 -18.66 34.64
N LYS A 52 12.20 -18.77 33.32
CA LYS A 52 12.22 -17.55 32.51
C LYS A 52 10.89 -16.88 32.83
N SER A 53 10.94 -15.85 33.68
CA SER A 53 9.75 -15.30 34.30
C SER A 53 8.80 -14.82 33.22
N LEU A 54 7.53 -15.20 33.33
CA LEU A 54 6.44 -14.69 32.49
C LEU A 54 6.49 -13.16 32.37
N ASP A 55 6.90 -12.48 33.45
CA ASP A 55 7.11 -11.04 33.49
C ASP A 55 8.14 -10.55 32.47
N GLY A 56 9.25 -11.27 32.29
CA GLY A 56 10.27 -10.94 31.29
C GLY A 56 9.77 -11.11 29.85
N ASP A 57 8.95 -12.14 29.59
CA ASP A 57 8.33 -12.36 28.28
C ASP A 57 7.27 -11.29 27.97
N VAL A 58 6.49 -10.85 28.97
CA VAL A 58 5.52 -9.76 28.85
C VAL A 58 6.23 -8.42 28.62
N GLU A 59 7.28 -8.12 29.37
CA GLU A 59 8.08 -6.90 29.19
C GLU A 59 8.70 -6.84 27.79
N LEU A 60 9.26 -7.95 27.33
CA LEU A 60 9.80 -8.05 25.98
C LEU A 60 8.71 -7.88 24.91
N LEU A 61 7.50 -8.43 25.10
CA LEU A 61 6.38 -8.23 24.19
C LEU A 61 5.95 -6.76 24.11
N ILE A 62 5.91 -6.03 25.24
CA ILE A 62 5.62 -4.59 25.28
C ILE A 62 6.68 -3.81 24.51
N ARG A 63 7.97 -4.12 24.72
CA ARG A 63 9.09 -3.47 24.00
C ARG A 63 9.01 -3.72 22.49
N LEU A 64 8.69 -4.95 22.06
CA LEU A 64 8.49 -5.28 20.65
C LEU A 64 7.27 -4.56 20.05
N HIS A 65 6.21 -4.36 20.83
CA HIS A 65 5.04 -3.60 20.39
C HIS A 65 5.38 -2.12 20.15
N GLY A 66 6.10 -1.47 21.09
CA GLY A 66 6.56 -0.09 20.90
C GLY A 66 7.51 0.06 19.69
N LEU A 67 8.37 -0.93 19.45
CA LEU A 67 9.20 -0.96 18.24
C LEU A 67 8.34 -1.10 16.97
N MET A 68 7.27 -1.91 17.00
CA MET A 68 6.36 -2.08 15.87
C MET A 68 5.66 -0.77 15.50
N GLU A 69 5.20 -0.01 16.49
CA GLU A 69 4.61 1.32 16.27
C GLU A 69 5.63 2.29 15.67
N THR A 70 6.85 2.29 16.18
CA THR A 70 7.94 3.15 15.70
C THR A 70 8.29 2.84 14.24
N VAL A 71 8.48 1.56 13.91
CA VAL A 71 8.77 1.11 12.54
C VAL A 71 7.59 1.40 11.61
N THR A 72 6.36 1.18 12.06
CA THR A 72 5.16 1.44 11.25
C THR A 72 5.04 2.93 10.93
N THR A 73 5.20 3.80 11.92
CA THR A 73 5.17 5.25 11.72
C THR A 73 6.28 5.70 10.77
N ALA A 74 7.50 5.18 10.93
CA ALA A 74 8.61 5.53 10.05
C ALA A 74 8.40 5.04 8.60
N VAL A 75 7.81 3.86 8.42
CA VAL A 75 7.42 3.32 7.11
C VAL A 75 6.34 4.19 6.47
N ASP A 76 5.31 4.58 7.24
CA ASP A 76 4.20 5.38 6.73
C ASP A 76 4.68 6.77 6.29
N VAL A 77 5.52 7.44 7.10
CA VAL A 77 6.14 8.73 6.73
C VAL A 77 6.99 8.60 5.45
N ALA A 78 7.75 7.52 5.31
CA ALA A 78 8.54 7.26 4.11
C ALA A 78 7.69 6.82 2.89
N ASN A 79 6.42 6.48 3.10
CA ASN A 79 5.50 5.98 2.09
C ASN A 79 4.42 7.03 1.70
N ASP A 80 4.26 8.09 2.49
CA ASP A 80 3.29 9.17 2.21
C ASP A 80 3.49 9.81 0.84
N GLY A 81 4.75 9.99 0.43
CA GLY A 81 5.07 10.49 -0.91
C GLY A 81 4.61 9.55 -2.03
N ALA A 82 4.73 8.23 -1.82
CA ALA A 82 4.25 7.23 -2.76
C ALA A 82 2.72 7.18 -2.80
N HIS A 83 2.04 7.32 -1.67
CA HIS A 83 0.57 7.34 -1.60
C HIS A 83 -0.04 8.47 -2.43
N ALA A 84 0.52 9.68 -2.36
CA ALA A 84 0.07 10.80 -3.17
C ALA A 84 0.22 10.53 -4.67
N LEU A 85 1.37 9.96 -5.10
CA LEU A 85 1.63 9.60 -6.49
C LEU A 85 0.69 8.49 -6.99
N ILE A 86 0.43 7.48 -6.17
CA ILE A 86 -0.53 6.40 -6.48
C ILE A 86 -1.94 6.95 -6.69
N ASN A 87 -2.38 7.88 -5.84
CA ASN A 87 -3.68 8.53 -6.00
C ASN A 87 -3.77 9.31 -7.32
N SER A 88 -2.70 10.00 -7.73
CA SER A 88 -2.64 10.68 -9.02
C SER A 88 -2.67 9.71 -10.19
N ILE A 89 -1.96 8.58 -10.12
CA ILE A 89 -2.03 7.51 -11.14
C ILE A 89 -3.46 6.98 -11.27
N ASN A 90 -4.15 6.74 -10.15
CA ASN A 90 -5.54 6.27 -10.17
C ASN A 90 -6.47 7.28 -10.84
N ARG A 91 -6.31 8.59 -10.58
CA ARG A 91 -7.05 9.64 -11.28
C ARG A 91 -6.78 9.65 -12.79
N CYS A 92 -5.53 9.46 -13.20
CA CYS A 92 -5.18 9.34 -14.63
C CYS A 92 -5.86 8.12 -15.26
N LYS A 93 -5.87 6.96 -14.59
CA LYS A 93 -6.54 5.74 -15.06
C LYS A 93 -8.04 5.93 -15.22
N ASP A 94 -8.69 6.56 -14.26
CA ASP A 94 -10.13 6.87 -14.32
C ASP A 94 -10.44 7.83 -15.47
N THR A 95 -9.58 8.84 -15.69
CA THR A 95 -9.73 9.80 -16.79
C THR A 95 -9.53 9.14 -18.15
N ILE A 96 -8.53 8.26 -18.29
CA ILE A 96 -8.31 7.45 -19.50
C ILE A 96 -9.53 6.59 -19.80
N LYS A 97 -10.12 5.95 -18.78
CA LYS A 97 -11.33 5.14 -18.92
C LYS A 97 -12.53 5.98 -19.37
N LEU A 98 -12.73 7.15 -18.76
CA LEU A 98 -13.79 8.09 -19.16
C LEU A 98 -13.63 8.53 -20.62
N LEU A 99 -12.42 8.91 -21.04
CA LEU A 99 -12.16 9.33 -22.43
C LEU A 99 -12.36 8.17 -23.42
N ALA A 100 -12.01 6.93 -23.04
CA ALA A 100 -12.27 5.74 -23.83
C ALA A 100 -13.77 5.46 -23.98
N ASP A 101 -14.54 5.63 -22.89
CA ASP A 101 -16.01 5.48 -22.89
C ASP A 101 -16.72 6.58 -23.71
N ILE A 102 -16.25 7.82 -23.64
CA ILE A 102 -16.75 8.91 -24.50
C ILE A 102 -16.49 8.59 -25.97
N ARG A 103 -15.27 8.12 -26.30
CA ARG A 103 -14.92 7.72 -27.65
C ARG A 103 -15.81 6.60 -28.18
N SER A 104 -16.04 5.54 -27.39
CA SER A 104 -16.88 4.42 -27.83
C SER A 104 -18.30 4.90 -28.14
N ARG A 105 -18.89 5.73 -27.27
CA ARG A 105 -20.23 6.32 -27.48
C ARG A 105 -20.31 7.23 -28.70
N ILE A 106 -19.28 8.05 -28.95
CA ILE A 106 -19.22 8.93 -30.13
C ILE A 106 -19.18 8.11 -31.42
N VAL A 107 -18.35 7.06 -31.49
CA VAL A 107 -18.24 6.20 -32.67
C VAL A 107 -19.55 5.47 -32.94
N THR A 108 -20.30 5.09 -31.90
CA THR A 108 -21.59 4.40 -32.03
C THR A 108 -22.79 5.33 -32.25
N THR A 109 -22.63 6.65 -32.14
CA THR A 109 -23.72 7.61 -32.35
C THR A 109 -23.63 8.21 -33.76
N PRO A 110 -24.43 7.75 -34.72
CA PRO A 110 -24.42 8.31 -36.06
C PRO A 110 -24.93 9.76 -36.04
N LEU A 111 -24.09 10.73 -36.40
CA LEU A 111 -24.59 12.04 -36.82
C LEU A 111 -25.23 11.88 -38.20
N VAL A 112 -26.55 12.01 -38.26
CA VAL A 112 -27.29 12.06 -39.51
C VAL A 112 -27.38 13.52 -39.95
N LYS A 113 -26.59 13.92 -40.94
CA LYS A 113 -26.82 15.17 -41.64
C LYS A 113 -27.94 14.93 -42.66
N ASN A 114 -29.11 15.55 -42.45
CA ASN A 114 -30.20 15.55 -43.41
C ASN A 114 -30.07 16.77 -44.32
N GLU A 115 -29.65 16.55 -45.57
CA GLU A 115 -29.87 17.52 -46.65
C GLU A 115 -31.13 17.06 -47.40
N TYR A 116 -32.22 17.81 -47.21
CA TYR A 116 -33.47 17.57 -47.95
C TYR A 116 -33.39 18.33 -49.27
N ASP A 117 -33.19 17.61 -50.37
CA ASP A 117 -33.32 18.18 -51.70
C ASP A 117 -34.81 18.34 -52.03
N TYR A 118 -35.29 19.59 -51.97
CA TYR A 118 -36.69 19.92 -52.28
C TYR A 118 -37.03 19.78 -53.76
N GLU A 119 -36.04 19.79 -54.67
CA GLU A 119 -36.30 19.76 -56.12
C GLU A 119 -36.42 18.34 -56.67
N ALA A 120 -35.73 17.36 -56.08
CA ALA A 120 -35.61 16.02 -56.68
C ALA A 120 -36.65 14.98 -56.21
N SER A 121 -37.42 15.23 -55.13
CA SER A 121 -38.32 14.23 -54.50
C SER A 121 -37.69 12.83 -54.33
N LYS A 122 -36.36 12.73 -54.22
CA LYS A 122 -35.63 11.46 -54.19
C LYS A 122 -34.57 11.47 -53.09
N HIS A 123 -34.62 10.38 -52.34
CA HIS A 123 -33.70 9.83 -51.33
C HIS A 123 -32.78 10.81 -50.57
N GLN A 124 -33.03 10.90 -49.26
CA GLN A 124 -32.13 11.47 -48.26
C GLN A 124 -30.74 10.82 -48.36
N LYS A 125 -29.69 11.63 -48.60
CA LYS A 125 -28.30 11.19 -48.45
C LYS A 125 -27.94 11.30 -46.97
N ILE A 126 -27.98 10.18 -46.25
CA ILE A 126 -27.52 10.11 -44.86
C ILE A 126 -25.99 10.04 -44.88
N GLU A 127 -25.33 11.15 -44.54
CA GLU A 127 -23.89 11.18 -44.39
C GLU A 127 -23.52 11.03 -42.91
N LEU A 128 -22.79 9.96 -42.59
CA LEU A 128 -22.29 9.68 -41.24
C LEU A 128 -21.01 10.47 -41.01
N VAL A 129 -21.06 11.51 -40.17
CA VAL A 129 -19.87 12.28 -39.80
C VAL A 129 -19.30 11.74 -38.49
N PRO A 130 -18.03 11.27 -38.46
CA PRO A 130 -17.41 10.89 -37.20
C PRO A 130 -17.21 12.15 -36.32
N LEU A 131 -17.86 12.17 -35.16
CA LEU A 131 -17.73 13.21 -34.12
C LEU A 131 -16.37 13.18 -33.40
N TYR A 132 -15.37 12.50 -33.96
CA TYR A 132 -14.07 12.34 -33.32
C TYR A 132 -13.28 13.64 -33.45
N THR A 133 -13.40 14.52 -32.45
CA THR A 133 -12.62 15.75 -32.43
C THR A 133 -11.18 15.41 -32.04
N LYS A 134 -10.22 15.88 -32.85
CA LYS A 134 -8.77 15.81 -32.60
C LYS A 134 -8.40 16.18 -31.14
N LYS A 135 -9.17 17.09 -30.55
CA LYS A 135 -9.07 17.53 -29.14
C LYS A 135 -9.04 16.36 -28.15
N TRP A 136 -9.97 15.41 -28.23
CA TRP A 136 -10.04 14.30 -27.27
C TRP A 136 -8.88 13.30 -27.44
N ALA A 137 -8.39 13.14 -28.66
CA ALA A 137 -7.21 12.32 -28.95
C ALA A 137 -5.94 12.93 -28.33
N ASP A 138 -5.79 14.25 -28.47
CA ASP A 138 -4.69 15.00 -27.89
C ASP A 138 -4.76 14.99 -26.35
N GLU A 139 -5.95 15.13 -25.77
CA GLU A 139 -6.19 15.06 -24.32
C GLU A 139 -5.86 13.66 -23.75
N LEU A 140 -6.30 12.58 -24.41
CA LEU A 140 -5.93 11.22 -24.03
C LEU A 140 -4.41 11.00 -24.08
N LYS A 141 -3.74 11.55 -25.09
CA LYS A 141 -2.28 11.47 -25.21
C LYS A 141 -1.58 12.25 -24.11
N ALA A 142 -2.12 13.40 -23.71
CA ALA A 142 -1.61 14.20 -22.60
C ALA A 142 -1.74 13.45 -21.26
N VAL A 143 -2.93 12.91 -20.93
CA VAL A 143 -3.16 12.16 -19.69
C VAL A 143 -2.28 10.91 -19.60
N LYS A 144 -2.06 10.20 -20.72
CA LYS A 144 -1.13 9.05 -20.75
C LYS A 144 0.33 9.46 -20.50
N ARG A 145 0.77 10.59 -21.06
CA ARG A 145 2.12 11.11 -20.81
C ARG A 145 2.30 11.49 -19.35
N GLU A 146 1.31 12.20 -18.80
CA GLU A 146 1.30 12.57 -17.38
C GLU A 146 1.37 11.33 -16.48
N MET A 147 0.55 10.32 -16.76
CA MET A 147 0.59 9.05 -16.01
C MET A 147 1.98 8.40 -16.06
N ASN A 148 2.61 8.32 -17.24
CA ASN A 148 3.96 7.75 -17.37
C ASN A 148 4.99 8.54 -16.55
N THR A 149 4.94 9.87 -16.57
CA THR A 149 5.84 10.71 -15.77
C THR A 149 5.63 10.51 -14.26
N ILE A 150 4.39 10.37 -13.81
CA ILE A 150 4.09 10.07 -12.40
C ILE A 150 4.58 8.66 -12.03
N GLU A 151 4.43 7.67 -12.91
CA GLU A 151 4.94 6.31 -12.71
C GLU A 151 6.47 6.26 -12.63
N GLU A 152 7.18 7.01 -13.50
CA GLU A 152 8.63 7.18 -13.42
C GLU A 152 9.03 7.81 -12.08
N THR A 153 8.33 8.87 -11.67
CA THR A 153 8.56 9.54 -10.39
C THR A 153 8.32 8.61 -9.20
N LEU A 154 7.27 7.78 -9.24
CA LEU A 154 6.98 6.78 -8.21
C LEU A 154 8.06 5.71 -8.14
N ASN A 155 8.55 5.24 -9.29
CA ASN A 155 9.63 4.28 -9.35
C ASN A 155 10.93 4.86 -8.78
N GLU A 156 11.25 6.10 -9.12
CA GLU A 156 12.40 6.81 -8.53
C GLU A 156 12.25 7.02 -7.02
N TYR A 157 11.06 7.42 -6.57
CA TYR A 157 10.77 7.59 -5.15
C TYR A 157 10.96 6.27 -4.41
N ASN A 158 10.36 5.18 -4.89
CA ASN A 158 10.50 3.86 -4.27
C ASN A 158 11.94 3.34 -4.27
N ALA A 159 12.74 3.68 -5.30
CA ALA A 159 14.15 3.32 -5.36
C ALA A 159 15.01 4.11 -4.34
N LYS A 160 14.64 5.35 -4.05
CA LYS A 160 15.39 6.27 -3.16
C LYS A 160 14.80 6.35 -1.74
N ALA A 161 13.59 5.84 -1.52
CA ALA A 161 12.88 5.92 -0.25
C ALA A 161 13.61 5.13 0.84
N MET A 162 14.01 5.87 1.86
CA MET A 162 14.73 5.36 3.02
C MET A 162 13.85 5.53 4.26
N VAL A 163 13.77 4.47 5.04
CA VAL A 163 13.11 4.45 6.34
C VAL A 163 14.19 4.56 7.41
N SER A 164 14.03 5.51 8.33
CA SER A 164 14.96 5.76 9.44
C SER A 164 14.24 5.63 10.77
N PHE A 165 14.77 4.81 11.67
CA PHE A 165 14.25 4.67 13.03
C PHE A 165 15.37 4.28 14.00
N SER A 166 15.16 4.54 15.29
CA SER A 166 16.03 4.07 16.37
C SER A 166 15.48 2.76 16.94
N VAL A 167 16.37 1.85 17.33
CA VAL A 167 16.02 0.57 17.94
C VAL A 167 17.08 0.18 18.96
N ASP A 168 16.71 -0.50 20.03
CA ASP A 168 17.68 -1.11 20.92
C ASP A 168 18.38 -2.29 20.25
N GLU A 169 19.71 -2.35 20.34
CA GLU A 169 20.54 -3.36 19.66
C GLU A 169 20.14 -4.80 20.01
N GLU A 170 19.75 -5.08 21.25
CA GLU A 170 19.33 -6.44 21.65
C GLU A 170 18.03 -6.82 20.97
N LEU A 171 17.07 -5.88 20.91
CA LEU A 171 15.82 -6.08 20.18
C LEU A 171 16.08 -6.24 18.67
N ASP A 172 17.05 -5.50 18.14
CA ASP A 172 17.38 -5.59 16.73
C ASP A 172 17.92 -6.99 16.33
N LEU A 173 18.83 -7.54 17.14
CA LEU A 173 19.36 -8.88 16.95
C LEU A 173 18.27 -9.95 17.04
N LEU A 174 17.32 -9.78 17.96
CA LEU A 174 16.15 -10.66 18.09
C LEU A 174 15.26 -10.59 16.84
N VAL A 175 15.01 -9.40 16.30
CA VAL A 175 14.19 -9.26 15.09
C VAL A 175 14.90 -9.82 13.86
N GLU A 176 16.21 -9.61 13.72
CA GLU A 176 16.94 -10.09 12.55
C GLU A 176 17.10 -11.61 12.49
N SER A 177 17.05 -12.29 13.64
CA SER A 177 17.15 -13.75 13.76
C SER A 177 15.82 -14.51 13.59
N ALA A 178 14.69 -13.81 13.47
CA ALA A 178 13.33 -14.36 13.26
C ALA A 178 12.91 -14.46 11.78
#